data_AF-A0AAW1CW77-F1
#
_entry.id   AF-A0AAW1CW77-F1
#
_cell.length_a   1.000
_cell.length_b   1.000
_cell.length_c   1.000
_cell.angle_alpha   90.00
_cell.angle_beta   90.00
_cell.angle_gamma   90.00
#
_symmetry.space_group_name_H-M   'P 1'
#
loop_
_entity.id
_entity.type
_entity.pdbx_description
1 polymer ?
#
loop_
_entity_poly.entity_id
_entity_poly.type
_entity_poly.pdbx_seq_one_letter_code
_entity_poly.pdbx_strand_id
1 'polypeptide(L)'
;MKIICPMQDEHLLSRDLSSIILPEWLTNHQDPVGRCPVTYRKISDPQMAWPPVLLAAECACERSRCTTRGTHLCITVYMAINVHTKHEGIKKEIISVDCICAAPRARLVKLKKPPIVN
;
A
#
# COMPACT_ATOMS: atom_id res chain seq x y z
N MET A 1 0.96 20.96 15.09
CA MET A 1 -0.37 20.44 14.67
C MET A 1 -0.23 18.98 14.27
N LYS A 2 -1.07 18.06 14.77
CA LYS A 2 -1.05 16.64 14.36
C LYS A 2 -1.88 16.50 13.09
N ILE A 3 -1.22 16.45 11.93
CA ILE A 3 -1.88 16.30 10.63
C ILE A 3 -2.53 14.90 10.60
N ILE A 4 -3.84 14.86 10.46
CA ILE A 4 -4.60 13.64 10.21
C ILE A 4 -4.63 13.49 8.69
N CYS A 5 -4.17 12.35 8.19
CA CYS A 5 -4.24 12.11 6.75
C CYS A 5 -5.72 11.98 6.34
N PRO A 6 -6.16 12.63 5.25
CA PRO A 6 -7.47 12.37 4.69
C PRO A 6 -7.60 10.89 4.37
N MET A 7 -8.78 10.32 4.60
CA MET A 7 -9.01 8.93 4.22
C MET A 7 -8.88 8.76 2.71
N GLN A 8 -8.41 7.59 2.26
CA GLN A 8 -8.23 7.30 0.83
C GLN A 8 -9.47 7.63 0.00
N ASP A 9 -10.67 7.35 0.51
CA ASP A 9 -11.93 7.62 -0.20
C ASP A 9 -12.17 9.12 -0.42
N GLU A 10 -11.86 9.97 0.57
CA GLU A 10 -11.94 11.43 0.44
C GLU A 10 -10.89 11.97 -0.55
N HIS A 11 -9.69 11.36 -0.57
CA HIS A 11 -8.63 11.72 -1.51
C HIS A 11 -8.99 11.34 -2.96
N LEU A 12 -9.55 10.14 -3.16
CA LEU A 12 -10.01 9.66 -4.46
C LEU A 12 -11.19 10.50 -4.98
N LEU A 13 -12.10 10.94 -4.10
CA LEU A 13 -13.22 11.83 -4.47
C LEU A 13 -12.75 13.26 -4.82
N SER A 14 -11.65 13.72 -4.23
CA SER A 14 -11.08 15.06 -4.48
C SER A 14 -10.34 15.19 -5.82
N ARG A 15 -9.97 14.07 -6.44
CA ARG A 15 -9.30 14.04 -7.74
C ARG A 15 -10.29 13.51 -8.78
N ASP A 16 -10.40 14.20 -9.91
CA ASP A 16 -11.17 13.70 -11.05
C ASP A 16 -10.46 12.47 -11.64
N LEU A 17 -10.77 11.30 -11.09
CA LEU A 17 -10.24 10.00 -11.47
C LEU A 17 -11.17 9.27 -12.46
N SER A 18 -12.12 9.99 -13.07
CA SER A 18 -13.05 9.47 -14.08
C SER A 18 -12.37 8.77 -15.26
N SER A 19 -11.07 9.05 -15.48
CA SER A 19 -10.24 8.46 -16.53
C SER A 19 -9.55 7.14 -16.15
N ILE A 20 -9.59 6.71 -14.88
CA ILE A 20 -8.94 5.48 -14.43
C ILE A 20 -10.02 4.48 -14.03
N ILE A 21 -10.13 3.38 -14.78
CA ILE A 21 -10.93 2.22 -14.38
C ILE A 21 -10.22 1.61 -13.17
N LEU A 22 -10.65 2.00 -11.97
CA LEU A 22 -10.19 1.37 -10.74
C LEU A 22 -10.82 -0.03 -10.66
N PRO A 23 -10.02 -1.08 -10.39
CA PRO A 23 -10.57 -2.42 -10.18
C PRO A 23 -11.59 -2.42 -9.05
N GLU A 24 -12.66 -3.22 -9.17
CA GLU A 24 -13.75 -3.28 -8.19
C GLU A 24 -13.31 -3.73 -6.79
N TRP A 25 -12.19 -4.46 -6.71
CA TRP A 25 -11.56 -4.81 -5.43
C TRP A 25 -10.92 -3.60 -4.74
N LEU A 26 -10.61 -2.52 -5.44
CA LEU A 26 -9.99 -1.33 -4.86
C LEU A 26 -11.03 -0.44 -4.12
N THR A 27 -12.29 -0.51 -4.54
CA THR A 27 -13.41 0.34 -4.07
C THR A 27 -14.24 -0.27 -2.93
N ASN A 28 -14.10 -1.57 -2.62
CA ASN A 28 -15.00 -2.28 -1.73
C ASN A 28 -14.30 -2.85 -0.47
N HIS A 29 -13.88 -2.04 0.51
CA HIS A 29 -13.50 -2.63 1.82
C HIS A 29 -14.13 -1.90 3.00
N GLN A 30 -14.96 -2.64 3.73
CA GLN A 30 -15.62 -2.28 4.99
C GLN A 30 -14.65 -2.36 6.19
N ASP A 31 -13.39 -1.94 6.04
CA ASP A 31 -12.42 -2.10 7.12
C ASP A 31 -12.56 -1.00 8.19
N PRO A 32 -12.55 -1.35 9.49
CA PRO A 32 -12.70 -0.41 10.61
C PRO A 32 -11.47 0.48 10.86
N VAL A 33 -10.43 0.34 10.05
CA VAL A 33 -9.16 1.06 10.14
C VAL A 33 -9.05 1.98 8.92
N GLY A 34 -8.89 3.29 9.14
CA GLY A 34 -8.85 4.27 8.05
C GLY A 34 -7.73 3.95 7.05
N ARG A 35 -8.00 4.09 5.74
CA ARG A 35 -7.01 3.79 4.69
C ARG A 35 -6.07 4.96 4.45
N CYS A 36 -4.82 4.63 4.14
CA CYS A 36 -3.79 5.58 3.76
C CYS A 36 -3.86 5.84 2.25
N PRO A 37 -4.03 7.08 1.79
CA PRO A 37 -4.07 7.38 0.37
C PRO A 37 -2.75 7.00 -0.31
N VAL A 38 -2.88 6.35 -1.45
CA VAL A 38 -1.77 5.90 -2.30
C VAL A 38 -1.81 6.67 -3.62
N THR A 39 -0.65 7.09 -4.10
CA THR A 39 -0.44 7.47 -5.49
C THR A 39 0.48 6.46 -6.16
N TYR A 40 0.24 6.13 -7.43
CA TYR A 40 1.09 5.21 -8.17
C TYR A 40 2.02 5.96 -9.11
N ARG A 41 3.30 5.60 -9.07
CA ARG A 41 4.32 6.11 -9.97
C ARG A 41 4.88 4.99 -10.83
N LYS A 42 5.05 5.27 -12.12
CA LYS A 42 5.75 4.39 -13.05
C LYS A 42 7.26 4.52 -12.84
N ILE A 43 7.94 3.40 -12.68
CA ILE A 43 9.40 3.29 -12.67
C ILE A 43 9.81 2.56 -13.95
N SER A 44 10.61 3.22 -14.77
CA SER A 44 11.19 2.66 -15.98
C SER A 44 12.71 2.79 -15.90
N ASP A 45 13.41 1.68 -16.06
CA ASP A 45 14.87 1.64 -16.12
C ASP A 45 15.30 1.06 -17.48
N PRO A 46 16.09 1.79 -18.28
CA PRO A 46 16.61 1.30 -19.56
C PRO A 46 17.39 -0.02 -19.47
N GLN A 47 17.93 -0.37 -18.31
CA GLN A 47 18.66 -1.61 -18.05
C GLN A 47 17.74 -2.80 -17.73
N MET A 48 16.46 -2.54 -17.43
CA MET A 48 15.47 -3.56 -17.12
C MET A 48 14.91 -4.18 -18.40
N ALA A 49 15.06 -5.48 -18.56
CA ALA A 49 14.52 -6.26 -19.66
C ALA A 49 13.09 -6.73 -19.36
N TRP A 50 12.83 -7.19 -18.12
CA TRP A 50 11.49 -7.65 -17.72
C TRP A 50 11.27 -7.57 -16.20
N PRO A 51 10.12 -7.08 -15.71
CA PRO A 51 9.13 -6.30 -16.46
C PRO A 51 9.74 -4.94 -16.88
N PRO A 52 9.43 -4.38 -18.05
CA PRO A 52 10.05 -3.13 -18.53
C PRO A 52 9.58 -1.88 -17.77
N VAL A 53 8.44 -1.98 -17.07
CA VAL A 53 7.87 -0.92 -16.25
C VAL A 53 7.40 -1.54 -14.94
N LEU A 54 7.73 -0.88 -13.85
CA LEU A 54 7.23 -1.19 -12.52
C LEU A 54 6.26 -0.10 -12.06
N LEU A 55 5.29 -0.48 -11.21
CA LEU A 55 4.40 0.46 -10.54
C LEU A 55 4.74 0.48 -9.06
N ALA A 56 5.19 1.64 -8.58
CA ALA A 56 5.49 1.86 -7.17
C ALA A 56 4.38 2.69 -6.52
N ALA A 57 3.94 2.25 -5.34
CA ALA A 57 3.03 2.99 -4.48
C ALA A 57 3.78 4.05 -3.68
N GLU A 58 3.24 5.26 -3.60
CA GLU A 58 3.74 6.35 -2.77
C GLU A 58 2.64 6.76 -1.79
N CYS A 59 2.93 6.76 -0.50
CA CYS A 59 1.96 7.17 0.52
C CYS A 59 1.84 8.68 0.56
N ALA A 60 0.65 9.21 0.29
CA ALA A 60 0.43 10.66 0.29
C ALA A 60 0.70 11.31 1.66
N CYS A 61 0.55 10.55 2.75
CA CYS A 61 0.82 11.01 4.11
C CYS A 61 1.64 10.00 4.93
N GLU A 62 2.81 9.59 4.45
CA GLU A 62 3.67 8.67 5.20
C GLU A 62 3.91 9.17 6.65
N ARG A 63 3.85 8.25 7.62
CA ARG A 63 3.97 8.50 9.07
C ARG A 63 2.92 9.45 9.67
N SER A 64 1.90 9.85 8.90
CA SER A 64 0.77 10.62 9.42
C SER A 64 -0.27 9.70 10.06
N ARG A 65 -1.10 10.25 10.93
CA ARG A 65 -2.14 9.50 11.63
C ARG A 65 -3.29 9.16 10.69
N CYS A 66 -3.72 7.91 10.69
CA CYS A 66 -4.78 7.38 9.81
C CYS A 66 -6.07 6.95 10.55
N THR A 67 -6.15 7.19 11.87
CA THR A 67 -7.36 6.93 12.66
C THR A 67 -7.73 8.16 13.48
N THR A 68 -9.03 8.47 13.57
CA THR A 68 -9.56 9.53 14.43
C THR A 68 -9.29 9.23 15.91
N ARG A 69 -9.43 7.96 16.30
CA ARG A 69 -9.14 7.44 17.65
C ARG A 69 -8.03 6.39 17.55
N GLY A 70 -6.86 6.68 18.13
CA GLY A 70 -5.73 5.75 18.17
C GLY A 70 -4.39 6.37 17.75
N THR A 71 -3.37 5.52 17.70
CA THR A 71 -1.99 5.89 17.33
C THR A 71 -1.54 5.21 16.04
N HIS A 72 -2.48 4.75 15.21
CA HIS A 72 -2.14 4.15 13.92
C HIS A 72 -1.56 5.19 12.98
N LEU A 73 -0.57 4.76 12.20
CA LEU A 73 0.15 5.59 11.25
C LEU A 73 0.11 4.95 9.87
N CYS A 74 0.16 5.80 8.85
CA CYS A 74 0.39 5.35 7.49
C CYS A 74 1.82 4.88 7.31
N ILE A 75 1.98 3.65 6.82
CA ILE A 75 3.27 3.07 6.49
C ILE A 75 3.25 2.49 5.08
N THR A 76 4.37 2.64 4.37
CA THR A 76 4.58 2.05 3.06
C THR A 76 4.88 0.56 3.20
N VAL A 77 4.20 -0.26 2.41
CA VAL A 77 4.47 -1.69 2.30
C VAL A 77 5.45 -1.91 1.15
N TYR A 78 6.52 -2.64 1.42
CA TYR A 78 7.54 -2.97 0.44
C TYR A 78 7.51 -4.47 0.13
N MET A 79 7.77 -4.82 -1.12
CA MET A 79 7.89 -6.18 -1.60
C MET A 79 9.19 -6.34 -2.39
N ALA A 80 9.87 -7.47 -2.19
CA ALA A 80 10.99 -7.86 -3.03
C ALA A 80 10.45 -8.57 -4.27
N ILE A 81 10.80 -8.08 -5.46
CA ILE A 81 10.42 -8.67 -6.74
C ILE A 81 11.68 -9.07 -7.52
N ASN A 82 11.56 -10.05 -8.40
CA ASN A 82 12.62 -10.39 -9.34
C ASN A 82 12.44 -9.58 -10.63
N VAL A 83 13.49 -8.89 -11.05
CA VAL A 83 13.57 -8.21 -12.34
C VAL A 83 14.69 -8.84 -13.16
N HIS A 84 14.49 -8.96 -14.46
CA HIS A 84 15.54 -9.32 -15.41
C HIS A 84 16.18 -8.05 -15.92
N THR A 85 17.50 -7.95 -15.84
CA THR A 85 18.30 -6.89 -16.45
C THR A 85 18.96 -7.38 -17.74
N LYS A 86 19.31 -6.45 -18.63
CA LYS A 86 19.91 -6.78 -19.94
C LYS A 86 21.30 -7.42 -19.82
N HIS A 87 22.03 -7.12 -18.76
CA HIS A 87 23.44 -7.51 -18.62
C HIS A 87 23.73 -8.45 -17.44
N GLU A 88 22.92 -8.42 -16.38
CA GLU A 88 23.22 -9.12 -15.12
C GLU A 88 22.27 -10.30 -14.86
N GLY A 89 21.27 -10.53 -15.72
CA GLY A 89 20.29 -11.60 -15.54
C GLY A 89 19.24 -11.23 -14.50
N ILE A 90 18.95 -12.13 -13.54
CA ILE A 90 17.90 -11.90 -12.53
C ILE A 90 18.47 -11.14 -11.34
N LYS A 91 17.87 -10.00 -11.01
CA LYS A 91 18.15 -9.18 -9.83
C LYS A 91 16.92 -9.08 -8.95
N LYS A 92 17.11 -8.98 -7.64
CA LYS A 92 16.04 -8.63 -6.69
C LYS A 92 15.95 -7.13 -6.51
N GLU A 93 14.78 -6.57 -6.71
CA GLU A 93 14.46 -5.17 -6.47
C GLU A 93 13.42 -5.04 -5.35
N ILE A 94 13.54 -4.00 -4.54
CA ILE A 94 12.54 -3.68 -3.52
C ILE A 94 11.66 -2.57 -4.07
N ILE A 95 10.36 -2.82 -4.13
CA ILE A 95 9.37 -1.85 -4.59
C ILE A 95 8.30 -1.63 -3.54
N SER A 96 7.84 -0.39 -3.40
CA SER A 96 6.66 -0.07 -2.61
C SER A 96 5.40 -0.51 -3.37
N VAL A 97 4.54 -1.29 -2.73
CA VAL A 97 3.36 -1.88 -3.38
C VAL A 97 2.05 -1.31 -2.87
N ASP A 98 2.05 -0.80 -1.64
CA ASP A 98 0.84 -0.29 -1.00
C ASP A 98 1.15 0.64 0.20
N CYS A 99 0.12 1.24 0.78
CA CYS A 99 0.16 1.96 2.04
C CYS A 99 -0.90 1.45 2.99
N ILE A 100 -0.50 1.05 4.20
CA ILE A 100 -1.42 0.54 5.21
C ILE A 100 -1.44 1.43 6.44
N CYS A 101 -2.58 1.42 7.13
CA CYS A 101 -2.72 2.04 8.44
C CYS A 101 -2.39 1.02 9.53
N ALA A 102 -1.24 1.17 10.16
CA ALA A 102 -0.71 0.19 11.10
C ALA A 102 -0.53 0.78 12.50
N ALA A 103 -0.80 -0.03 13.52
CA ALA A 103 -0.44 0.30 14.89
C ALA A 103 1.08 0.13 15.08
N PRO A 104 1.75 0.97 15.88
CA PRO A 104 3.18 0.85 16.16
C PRO A 104 3.53 -0.41 16.98
N ARG A 105 2.53 -1.08 17.56
CA ARG A 105 2.70 -2.31 18.32
C ARG A 105 1.60 -3.29 17.92
N ALA A 106 2.00 -4.52 17.59
CA ALA A 106 1.07 -5.62 17.40
C ALA A 106 0.42 -5.96 18.75
N ARG A 107 -0.91 -6.09 18.76
CA ARG A 107 -1.66 -6.64 19.89
C ARG A 107 -2.42 -7.85 19.40
N LEU A 108 -2.18 -8.99 20.03
CA LEU A 108 -2.99 -10.17 19.80
C LEU A 108 -4.36 -9.93 20.45
N VAL A 109 -5.40 -9.76 19.64
CA VAL A 109 -6.76 -9.50 20.13
C VAL A 109 -7.46 -10.80 20.53
N LYS A 110 -7.23 -11.89 19.79
CA LYS A 110 -7.79 -13.21 20.10
C LYS A 110 -7.09 -14.32 19.31
N LEU A 111 -6.52 -15.32 19.98
CA LEU A 111 -6.14 -16.59 19.36
C LEU A 111 -7.38 -17.49 19.32
N LYS A 112 -8.03 -17.62 18.16
CA LYS A 112 -8.92 -18.77 17.93
C LYS A 112 -8.03 -19.90 17.43
N LYS A 113 -7.70 -20.87 18.29
CA LYS A 113 -7.21 -22.16 17.81
C LYS A 113 -8.36 -22.82 17.03
N PRO A 114 -8.18 -23.18 15.75
CA PRO A 114 -9.16 -24.03 15.09
C PRO A 114 -9.24 -25.35 15.88
N PRO A 115 -10.44 -25.94 16.05
CA PRO A 115 -10.56 -27.25 16.68
C PRO A 115 -9.73 -28.26 15.89
N ILE A 116 -8.92 -29.05 16.60
CA ILE A 116 -8.24 -30.20 16.00
C ILE A 116 -9.34 -31.20 15.66
N VAL A 117 -9.51 -31.48 14.38
CA VAL A 117 -10.40 -32.54 13.92
C VAL A 117 -9.67 -33.86 14.19
N ASN A 118 -10.13 -34.60 15.21
CA ASN A 118 -9.68 -35.97 15.48
C ASN A 118 -10.49 -36.95 14.62
#